data_AF-A0A542SA51-F1
#
_entry.id   AF-A0A542SA51-F1
#
_cell.length_a   1.000
_cell.length_b   1.000
_cell.length_c   1.000
_cell.angle_alpha   90.00
_cell.angle_beta   90.00
_cell.angle_gamma   90.00
#
_symmetry.space_group_name_H-M   'P 1'
#
loop_
_entity.id
_entity.type
_entity.pdbx_description
1 polymer ?
#
loop_
_entity_poly.entity_id
_entity_poly.type
_entity_poly.pdbx_seq_one_letter_code
_entity_poly.pdbx_strand_id
1 'polypeptide(L)'
;MQLIVDNAWIILVAGVALGLLGALRRRRVSAGQRRHPAAEHPGGRFEPYEQTHEDIDEALEEARERRDAALARHDYPEARRWATEVVQGHPEEDWLDLIELGTATALDGDHEQGWQMVDHAVEQCERAEPRLLPAMLVHRAIGLLMSGAPSERFIAAAEAARRASPRDENLTVPLLWSFAYQGRFDEAEELGRQRSWSDDGGMVASMLDMVATFRRVAEQTGTTLEDLHRRGFFTPLWDELRAQQLGFGLSDALTALDETMPPALRDVLRRPAGEKAIAESGGERKVLAWHDGQDAGAGAAWGLDGDFRLMSCAEIQTMDAAIDASPEKFQQWDVENVYGVATQVMTDDRGGYLITIGGGRAVLRREGVDDVAVAPTLADFFWDRVAAWGGRDPRPPAR
;
A
#
# COMPACT_ATOMS: atom_id res chain seq x y z
N MET A 1 8.66 4.59 -14.98
CA MET A 1 8.32 4.44 -13.55
C MET A 1 6.93 3.84 -13.36
N GLN A 2 5.85 4.44 -13.91
CA GLN A 2 4.49 3.85 -13.86
C GLN A 2 4.44 2.38 -14.32
N LEU A 3 5.08 2.02 -15.44
CA LEU A 3 5.12 0.64 -15.96
C LEU A 3 5.83 -0.37 -15.04
N ILE A 4 6.65 0.11 -14.10
CA ILE A 4 7.33 -0.69 -13.07
C ILE A 4 6.40 -0.86 -11.87
N VAL A 5 5.65 0.19 -11.51
CA VAL A 5 4.62 0.18 -10.47
C VAL A 5 3.46 -0.74 -10.87
N ASP A 6 2.97 -0.63 -12.11
CA ASP A 6 1.85 -1.42 -12.66
C ASP A 6 2.18 -2.92 -12.72
N ASN A 7 3.43 -3.29 -13.03
CA ASN A 7 3.90 -4.68 -13.03
C ASN A 7 4.17 -5.21 -11.62
N ALA A 8 4.69 -4.40 -10.69
CA ALA A 8 4.80 -4.78 -9.28
C ALA A 8 3.41 -5.04 -8.66
N TRP A 9 2.39 -4.35 -9.16
CA TRP A 9 1.00 -4.38 -8.71
C TRP A 9 0.27 -5.70 -8.94
N ILE A 10 0.25 -6.17 -10.19
CA ILE A 10 -0.41 -7.43 -10.58
C ILE A 10 0.17 -8.62 -9.80
N ILE A 11 1.44 -8.50 -9.41
CA ILE A 11 2.19 -9.60 -8.81
C ILE A 11 2.17 -9.57 -7.27
N LEU A 12 2.07 -8.39 -6.64
CA LEU A 12 1.82 -8.28 -5.19
C LEU A 12 0.45 -8.89 -4.85
N VAL A 13 -0.58 -8.54 -5.62
CA VAL A 13 -1.98 -8.96 -5.40
C VAL A 13 -2.17 -10.46 -5.64
N ALA A 14 -1.61 -11.02 -6.73
CA ALA A 14 -1.72 -12.45 -7.04
C ALA A 14 -0.82 -13.33 -6.15
N GLY A 15 0.37 -12.83 -5.77
CA GLY A 15 1.35 -13.58 -4.98
C GLY A 15 1.01 -13.70 -3.50
N VAL A 16 0.39 -12.68 -2.90
CA VAL A 16 -0.07 -12.72 -1.50
C VAL A 16 -1.14 -13.78 -1.31
N ALA A 17 -2.17 -13.79 -2.16
CA ALA A 17 -3.31 -14.70 -2.02
C ALA A 17 -2.89 -16.17 -2.17
N LEU A 18 -1.95 -16.46 -3.08
CA LEU A 18 -1.42 -17.81 -3.30
C LEU A 18 -0.39 -18.23 -2.22
N GLY A 19 0.46 -17.30 -1.75
CA GLY A 19 1.41 -17.54 -0.66
C GLY A 19 0.74 -17.77 0.70
N LEU A 20 -0.37 -17.07 0.98
CA LEU A 20 -1.20 -17.29 2.17
C LEU A 20 -1.81 -18.70 2.17
N LEU A 21 -2.41 -19.12 1.05
CA LEU A 21 -3.00 -20.46 0.92
C LEU A 21 -1.92 -21.57 0.98
N GLY A 22 -0.73 -21.33 0.44
CA GLY A 22 0.38 -22.28 0.45
C GLY A 22 1.04 -22.47 1.82
N ALA A 23 1.23 -21.38 2.58
CA ALA A 23 1.92 -21.40 3.87
C ALA A 23 1.00 -21.82 5.04
N LEU A 24 -0.28 -21.41 5.04
CA LEU A 24 -1.26 -21.78 6.06
C LEU A 24 -1.64 -23.26 5.97
N ARG A 25 -1.84 -23.79 4.75
CA ARG A 25 -2.20 -25.20 4.50
C ARG A 25 -1.06 -26.17 4.82
N ARG A 26 0.21 -25.75 4.63
CA ARG A 26 1.40 -26.57 4.95
C ARG A 26 1.72 -26.64 6.45
N ARG A 27 1.35 -25.63 7.26
CA ARG A 27 1.66 -25.60 8.71
C ARG A 27 0.56 -26.22 9.60
N ARG A 28 -0.73 -26.20 9.20
CA ARG A 28 -1.81 -26.85 10.00
C ARG A 28 -1.65 -28.38 10.11
N VAL A 29 -1.16 -29.05 9.07
CA VAL A 29 -0.84 -30.50 9.10
C VAL A 29 0.20 -30.84 10.19
N SER A 30 1.07 -29.91 10.55
CA SER A 30 2.13 -30.12 11.55
C SER A 30 1.71 -29.77 12.99
N ALA A 31 0.73 -28.88 13.17
CA ALA A 31 0.27 -28.42 14.48
C ALA A 31 -0.88 -29.29 15.06
N GLY A 32 -1.78 -29.82 14.21
CA GLY A 32 -2.89 -30.68 14.62
C GLY A 32 -2.48 -32.06 15.18
N GLN A 33 -1.19 -32.43 15.10
CA GLN A 33 -0.70 -33.73 15.56
C GLN A 33 -0.29 -33.80 17.05
N ARG A 34 -0.47 -32.72 17.82
CA ARG A 34 -0.15 -32.72 19.26
C ARG A 34 -1.22 -32.05 20.12
N ARG A 35 -2.34 -32.74 20.39
CA ARG A 35 -3.07 -32.66 21.68
C ARG A 35 -4.17 -33.73 21.76
N HIS A 36 -3.95 -34.71 22.64
CA HIS A 36 -4.95 -35.27 23.57
C HIS A 36 -4.27 -36.31 24.49
N PRO A 37 -4.19 -36.10 25.81
CA PRO A 37 -4.35 -37.18 26.76
C PRO A 37 -5.83 -37.21 27.16
N ALA A 38 -6.56 -38.21 26.67
CA ALA A 38 -7.92 -38.47 27.10
C ALA A 38 -7.95 -38.77 28.61
N ALA A 39 -8.70 -37.98 29.38
CA ALA A 39 -9.07 -38.34 30.74
C ALA A 39 -10.48 -38.94 30.68
N GLU A 40 -10.57 -40.25 30.87
CA GLU A 40 -11.84 -40.99 30.98
C GLU A 40 -12.55 -40.64 32.29
N HIS A 41 -13.76 -40.10 32.21
CA HIS A 41 -14.72 -40.11 33.31
C HIS A 41 -15.93 -40.98 32.92
N PRO A 42 -16.30 -42.01 33.71
CA PRO A 42 -17.44 -42.86 33.39
C PRO A 42 -18.72 -42.34 34.04
N GLY A 43 -19.76 -42.16 33.22
CA GLY A 43 -21.14 -42.37 33.62
C GLY A 43 -22.02 -41.12 33.81
N GLY A 44 -22.75 -40.76 32.75
CA GLY A 44 -23.94 -39.91 32.85
C GLY A 44 -24.58 -39.70 31.50
N ARG A 45 -25.76 -40.31 31.26
CA ARG A 45 -26.57 -40.07 30.05
C ARG A 45 -27.15 -38.64 30.08
N PHE A 46 -26.77 -37.83 29.09
CA PHE A 46 -27.53 -36.68 28.61
C PHE A 46 -27.41 -36.64 27.09
N GLU A 47 -28.53 -36.45 26.39
CA GLU A 47 -28.58 -35.94 25.01
C GLU A 47 -29.97 -35.31 24.79
N PRO A 48 -30.15 -34.31 23.90
CA PRO A 48 -29.19 -33.80 22.91
C PRO A 48 -29.08 -32.26 22.89
N TYR A 49 -27.86 -31.73 23.05
CA TYR A 49 -27.37 -30.49 22.41
C TYR A 49 -25.86 -30.41 22.66
N GLU A 50 -25.17 -31.54 22.51
CA GLU A 50 -23.72 -31.54 22.39
C GLU A 50 -23.45 -31.34 20.90
N GLN A 51 -23.34 -30.09 20.46
CA GLN A 51 -22.37 -29.86 19.39
C GLN A 51 -21.08 -30.43 19.93
N THR A 52 -20.64 -31.53 19.34
CA THR A 52 -19.39 -32.15 19.77
C THR A 52 -18.28 -31.13 19.59
N HIS A 53 -17.23 -31.19 20.40
CA HIS A 53 -16.06 -30.30 20.20
C HIS A 53 -15.56 -30.35 18.74
N GLU A 54 -15.73 -31.49 18.07
CA GLU A 54 -15.45 -31.72 16.66
C GLU A 54 -16.35 -30.87 15.71
N ASP A 55 -17.65 -30.74 15.99
CA ASP A 55 -18.57 -29.90 15.21
C ASP A 55 -18.25 -28.40 15.35
N ILE A 56 -17.77 -27.98 16.53
CA ILE A 56 -17.36 -26.59 16.80
C ILE A 56 -16.05 -26.29 16.07
N ASP A 57 -15.09 -27.22 16.11
CA ASP A 57 -13.81 -27.08 15.42
C ASP A 57 -13.99 -27.07 13.88
N GLU A 58 -14.90 -27.87 13.33
CA GLU A 58 -15.23 -27.88 11.90
C GLU A 58 -15.88 -26.55 11.47
N ALA A 59 -16.84 -26.03 12.24
CA ALA A 59 -17.49 -24.75 11.96
C ALA A 59 -16.49 -23.57 12.02
N LEU A 60 -15.56 -23.58 12.97
CA LEU A 60 -14.51 -22.57 13.08
C LEU A 60 -13.53 -22.64 11.93
N GLU A 61 -13.14 -23.84 11.50
CA GLU A 61 -12.27 -24.01 10.34
C GLU A 61 -12.95 -23.51 9.06
N GLU A 62 -14.24 -23.80 8.89
CA GLU A 62 -15.03 -23.24 7.78
C GLU A 62 -15.06 -21.71 7.83
N ALA A 63 -15.26 -21.11 9.01
CA ALA A 63 -15.23 -19.66 9.18
C ALA A 63 -13.85 -19.07 8.82
N ARG A 64 -12.74 -19.75 9.17
CA ARG A 64 -11.38 -19.35 8.77
C ARG A 64 -11.19 -19.44 7.25
N GLU A 65 -11.66 -20.51 6.60
CA GLU A 65 -11.60 -20.63 5.13
C GLU A 65 -12.40 -19.52 4.44
N ARG A 66 -13.57 -19.16 4.99
CA ARG A 66 -14.40 -18.07 4.45
C ARG A 66 -13.75 -16.70 4.65
N ARG A 67 -13.10 -16.45 5.81
CA ARG A 67 -12.26 -15.26 6.03
C ARG A 67 -11.17 -15.15 4.97
N ASP A 68 -10.40 -16.22 4.78
CA ASP A 68 -9.26 -16.24 3.86
C ASP A 68 -9.72 -16.06 2.40
N ALA A 69 -10.86 -16.65 2.02
CA ALA A 69 -11.49 -16.45 0.72
C ALA A 69 -12.00 -15.01 0.51
N ALA A 70 -12.53 -14.37 1.54
CA ALA A 70 -12.94 -12.97 1.49
C ALA A 70 -11.73 -12.04 1.33
N LEU A 71 -10.65 -12.27 2.07
CA LEU A 71 -9.38 -11.55 1.91
C LEU A 71 -8.83 -11.69 0.48
N ALA A 72 -8.83 -12.90 -0.08
CA ALA A 72 -8.39 -13.15 -1.45
C ALA A 72 -9.23 -12.45 -2.52
N ARG A 73 -10.48 -12.07 -2.21
CA ARG A 73 -11.39 -11.31 -3.08
C ARG A 73 -11.42 -9.81 -2.76
N HIS A 74 -10.62 -9.35 -1.80
CA HIS A 74 -10.65 -7.97 -1.31
C HIS A 74 -12.00 -7.55 -0.70
N ASP A 75 -12.78 -8.51 -0.22
CA ASP A 75 -14.01 -8.26 0.52
C ASP A 75 -13.68 -8.13 2.01
N TYR A 76 -13.03 -7.01 2.37
CA TYR A 76 -12.53 -6.76 3.72
C TYR A 76 -13.63 -6.67 4.80
N PRO A 77 -14.81 -6.09 4.55
CA PRO A 77 -15.92 -6.15 5.51
C PRO A 77 -16.33 -7.58 5.84
N GLU A 78 -16.46 -8.44 4.83
CA GLU A 78 -16.82 -9.85 5.01
C GLU A 78 -15.69 -10.64 5.67
N ALA A 79 -14.44 -10.37 5.32
CA ALA A 79 -13.28 -10.95 5.99
C ALA A 79 -13.26 -10.62 7.48
N ARG A 80 -13.50 -9.35 7.86
CA ARG A 80 -13.56 -8.92 9.26
C ARG A 80 -14.72 -9.60 9.99
N ARG A 81 -15.88 -9.75 9.33
CA ARG A 81 -17.03 -10.46 9.90
C ARG A 81 -16.68 -11.91 10.26
N TRP A 82 -16.09 -12.65 9.33
CA TRP A 82 -15.67 -14.04 9.59
C TRP A 82 -14.55 -14.12 10.63
N ALA A 83 -13.56 -13.23 10.60
CA ALA A 83 -12.51 -13.20 11.61
C ALA A 83 -13.07 -12.94 13.03
N THR A 84 -14.11 -12.09 13.13
CA THR A 84 -14.80 -11.84 14.40
C THR A 84 -15.52 -13.09 14.89
N GLU A 85 -16.19 -13.80 14.00
CA GLU A 85 -16.89 -15.05 14.30
C GLU A 85 -15.92 -16.13 14.83
N VAL A 86 -14.75 -16.26 14.21
CA VAL A 86 -13.69 -17.18 14.66
C VAL A 86 -13.23 -16.86 16.07
N VAL A 87 -12.87 -15.59 16.34
CA VAL A 87 -12.39 -15.16 17.67
C VAL A 87 -13.48 -15.29 18.75
N GLN A 88 -14.76 -15.09 18.40
CA GLN A 88 -15.87 -15.25 19.34
C GLN A 88 -16.23 -16.72 19.60
N GLY A 89 -16.09 -17.59 18.59
CA GLY A 89 -16.40 -19.01 18.71
C GLY A 89 -15.32 -19.83 19.39
N HIS A 90 -14.09 -19.32 19.49
CA HIS A 90 -12.97 -19.97 20.21
C HIS A 90 -12.41 -19.06 21.32
N PRO A 91 -13.01 -19.07 22.53
CA PRO A 91 -12.57 -18.19 23.62
C PRO A 91 -11.23 -18.58 24.23
N GLU A 92 -10.69 -19.76 23.91
CA GLU A 92 -9.29 -20.08 24.22
C GLU A 92 -8.38 -19.29 23.28
N GLU A 93 -7.42 -18.56 23.85
CA GLU A 93 -6.59 -17.55 23.19
C GLU A 93 -5.79 -18.11 21.98
N ASP A 94 -6.40 -18.15 20.80
CA ASP A 94 -5.67 -18.30 19.54
C ASP A 94 -5.18 -16.93 19.07
N TRP A 95 -3.97 -16.56 19.50
CA TRP A 95 -3.35 -15.28 19.13
C TRP A 95 -3.18 -15.11 17.62
N LEU A 96 -3.11 -16.20 16.86
CA LEU A 96 -3.06 -16.09 15.40
C LEU A 96 -4.39 -15.56 14.86
N ASP A 97 -5.52 -16.09 15.33
CA ASP A 97 -6.83 -15.60 14.91
C ASP A 97 -7.07 -14.14 15.36
N LEU A 98 -6.49 -13.71 16.48
CA LEU A 98 -6.47 -12.29 16.88
C LEU A 98 -5.63 -11.42 15.94
N ILE A 99 -4.47 -11.90 15.46
CA ILE A 99 -3.68 -11.20 14.44
C ILE A 99 -4.46 -11.10 13.12
N GLU A 100 -5.14 -12.16 12.70
CA GLU A 100 -5.94 -12.17 11.48
C GLU A 100 -7.15 -11.22 11.59
N LEU A 101 -7.81 -11.17 12.76
CA LEU A 101 -8.85 -10.18 13.03
C LEU A 101 -8.32 -8.75 13.01
N GLY A 102 -7.16 -8.49 13.63
CA GLY A 102 -6.52 -7.18 13.57
C GLY A 102 -6.16 -6.77 12.15
N THR A 103 -5.65 -7.71 11.35
CA THR A 103 -5.30 -7.49 9.94
C THR A 103 -6.55 -7.17 9.11
N ALA A 104 -7.63 -7.95 9.25
CA ALA A 104 -8.90 -7.69 8.57
C ALA A 104 -9.55 -6.37 9.01
N THR A 105 -9.42 -6.01 10.29
CA THR A 105 -9.91 -4.73 10.84
C THR A 105 -9.19 -3.54 10.23
N ALA A 106 -7.86 -3.64 10.10
CA ALA A 106 -7.09 -2.61 9.44
C ALA A 106 -7.41 -2.50 7.94
N LEU A 107 -7.64 -3.62 7.26
CA LEU A 107 -8.02 -3.61 5.83
C LEU A 107 -9.45 -3.08 5.58
N ASP A 108 -10.37 -3.25 6.54
CA ASP A 108 -11.73 -2.69 6.50
C ASP A 108 -11.80 -1.19 6.87
N GLY A 109 -10.64 -0.53 7.00
CA GLY A 109 -10.52 0.93 7.19
C GLY A 109 -10.30 1.38 8.63
N ASP A 110 -10.37 0.51 9.64
CA ASP A 110 -9.98 0.86 11.02
C ASP A 110 -8.50 0.51 11.27
N HIS A 111 -7.64 1.23 10.55
CA HIS A 111 -6.21 0.94 10.44
C HIS A 111 -5.48 0.88 11.79
N GLU A 112 -5.57 1.93 12.59
CA GLU A 112 -4.82 2.01 13.84
C GLU A 112 -5.36 1.03 14.89
N GLN A 113 -6.67 0.81 14.96
CA GLN A 113 -7.24 -0.22 15.83
C GLN A 113 -6.75 -1.61 15.40
N GLY A 114 -6.82 -1.94 14.12
CA GLY A 114 -6.38 -3.23 13.60
C GLY A 114 -4.90 -3.50 13.88
N TRP A 115 -4.02 -2.53 13.67
CA TRP A 115 -2.60 -2.69 14.00
C TRP A 115 -2.33 -2.83 15.50
N GLN A 116 -3.09 -2.13 16.36
CA GLN A 116 -3.01 -2.31 17.80
C GLN A 116 -3.45 -3.70 18.23
N MET A 117 -4.47 -4.27 17.60
CA MET A 117 -4.90 -5.65 17.85
C MET A 117 -3.81 -6.67 17.49
N VAL A 118 -3.13 -6.47 16.35
CA VAL A 118 -1.99 -7.31 15.95
C VAL A 118 -0.85 -7.26 16.98
N ASP A 119 -0.51 -6.07 17.48
CA ASP A 119 0.51 -5.92 18.53
C ASP A 119 0.06 -6.56 19.85
N HIS A 120 -1.20 -6.36 20.24
CA HIS A 120 -1.76 -6.89 21.46
C HIS A 120 -1.75 -8.42 21.49
N ALA A 121 -2.05 -9.08 20.38
CA ALA A 121 -2.01 -10.53 20.27
C ALA A 121 -0.61 -11.10 20.57
N VAL A 122 0.45 -10.44 20.10
CA VAL A 122 1.84 -10.83 20.42
C VAL A 122 2.16 -10.63 21.90
N GLU A 123 1.73 -9.51 22.49
CA GLU A 123 1.93 -9.28 23.92
C GLU A 123 1.20 -10.31 24.79
N GLN A 124 0.00 -10.76 24.38
CA GLN A 124 -0.71 -11.84 25.06
C GLN A 124 0.05 -13.16 24.94
N CYS A 125 0.52 -13.51 23.74
CA CYS A 125 1.37 -14.70 23.53
C CYS A 125 2.64 -14.67 24.38
N GLU A 126 3.33 -13.55 24.46
CA GLU A 126 4.53 -13.39 25.28
C GLU A 126 4.26 -13.71 26.76
N ARG A 127 3.12 -13.27 27.29
CA ARG A 127 2.74 -13.50 28.69
C ARG A 127 2.30 -14.94 28.96
N ALA A 128 1.52 -15.52 28.05
CA ALA A 128 0.87 -16.82 28.26
C ALA A 128 1.71 -18.01 27.77
N GLU A 129 2.32 -17.94 26.58
CA GLU A 129 3.20 -18.96 26.03
C GLU A 129 4.46 -18.38 25.35
N PRO A 130 5.47 -17.92 26.12
CA PRO A 130 6.70 -17.30 25.59
C PRO A 130 7.44 -18.17 24.55
N ARG A 131 7.27 -19.50 24.61
CA ARG A 131 7.87 -20.44 23.65
C ARG A 131 7.37 -20.26 22.21
N LEU A 132 6.16 -19.71 22.03
CA LEU A 132 5.54 -19.47 20.73
C LEU A 132 5.84 -18.06 20.20
N LEU A 133 6.45 -17.19 21.02
CA LEU A 133 6.78 -15.81 20.66
C LEU A 133 7.56 -15.68 19.34
N PRO A 134 8.58 -16.51 19.03
CA PRO A 134 9.28 -16.40 17.74
C PRO A 134 8.34 -16.56 16.54
N ALA A 135 7.37 -17.48 16.61
CA ALA A 135 6.39 -17.66 15.54
C ALA A 135 5.40 -16.48 15.48
N MET A 136 4.94 -15.99 16.63
CA MET A 136 4.02 -14.84 16.68
C MET A 136 4.66 -13.55 16.18
N LEU A 137 5.96 -13.33 16.41
CA LEU A 137 6.68 -12.20 15.82
C LEU A 137 6.71 -12.27 14.28
N VAL A 138 6.80 -13.47 13.69
CA VAL A 138 6.69 -13.67 12.24
C VAL A 138 5.30 -13.27 11.75
N HIS A 139 4.24 -13.76 12.41
CA HIS A 139 2.86 -13.42 12.05
C HIS A 139 2.56 -11.93 12.21
N ARG A 140 3.10 -11.27 13.24
CA ARG A 140 3.02 -9.82 13.41
C ARG A 140 3.65 -9.07 12.24
N ALA A 141 4.85 -9.46 11.82
CA ALA A 141 5.52 -8.82 10.69
C ALA A 141 4.71 -8.96 9.40
N ILE A 142 4.12 -10.14 9.17
CA ILE A 142 3.25 -10.41 8.01
C ILE A 142 1.97 -9.57 8.11
N GLY A 143 1.23 -9.63 9.22
CA GLY A 143 -0.03 -8.90 9.39
C GLY A 143 0.13 -7.39 9.23
N LEU A 144 1.20 -6.82 9.78
CA LEU A 144 1.51 -5.39 9.62
C LEU A 144 1.87 -5.02 8.18
N LEU A 145 2.70 -5.81 7.50
CA LEU A 145 2.99 -5.60 6.08
C LEU A 145 1.70 -5.69 5.25
N MET A 146 0.92 -6.74 5.50
CA MET A 146 -0.30 -7.06 4.77
C MET A 146 -1.41 -6.03 4.93
N SER A 147 -1.51 -5.40 6.09
CA SER A 147 -2.50 -4.36 6.36
C SER A 147 -1.99 -2.94 6.04
N GLY A 148 -0.88 -2.82 5.31
CA GLY A 148 -0.33 -1.52 4.90
C GLY A 148 0.09 -0.65 6.08
N ALA A 149 0.66 -1.23 7.14
CA ALA A 149 1.17 -0.46 8.27
C ALA A 149 2.30 0.51 7.84
N PRO A 150 2.50 1.64 8.56
CA PRO A 150 3.60 2.55 8.30
C PRO A 150 4.95 1.85 8.33
N SER A 151 5.90 2.36 7.54
CA SER A 151 7.19 1.72 7.32
C SER A 151 7.94 1.45 8.62
N GLU A 152 7.93 2.42 9.54
CA GLU A 152 8.59 2.38 10.83
C GLU A 152 8.05 1.22 11.69
N ARG A 153 6.75 0.92 11.55
CA ARG A 153 6.07 -0.13 12.32
C ARG A 153 6.40 -1.52 11.77
N PHE A 154 6.23 -1.73 10.45
CA PHE A 154 6.45 -3.06 9.87
C PHE A 154 7.95 -3.43 9.83
N ILE A 155 8.85 -2.47 9.57
CA ILE A 155 10.30 -2.70 9.56
C ILE A 155 10.78 -3.18 10.93
N ALA A 156 10.35 -2.50 11.99
CA ALA A 156 10.69 -2.89 13.36
C ALA A 156 10.18 -4.30 13.69
N ALA A 157 8.98 -4.66 13.21
CA ALA A 157 8.42 -6.00 13.38
C ALA A 157 9.20 -7.07 12.61
N ALA A 158 9.53 -6.83 11.34
CA ALA A 158 10.30 -7.76 10.51
C ALA A 158 11.70 -8.03 11.10
N GLU A 159 12.38 -6.98 11.57
CA GLU A 159 13.69 -7.09 12.22
C GLU A 159 13.63 -7.84 13.56
N ALA A 160 12.57 -7.62 14.36
CA ALA A 160 12.36 -8.38 15.59
C ALA A 160 12.12 -9.87 15.30
N ALA A 161 11.28 -10.16 14.31
CA ALA A 161 11.00 -11.53 13.89
C ALA A 161 12.26 -12.23 13.34
N ARG A 162 13.09 -11.53 12.54
CA ARG A 162 14.38 -12.05 12.05
C ARG A 162 15.32 -12.43 13.19
N ARG A 163 15.41 -11.60 14.24
CA ARG A 163 16.24 -11.93 15.42
C ARG A 163 15.73 -13.16 16.16
N ALA A 164 14.42 -13.31 16.29
CA ALA A 164 13.81 -14.43 17.00
C ALA A 164 13.77 -15.73 16.18
N SER A 165 13.62 -15.65 14.85
CA SER A 165 13.51 -16.80 13.95
C SER A 165 14.26 -16.55 12.61
N PRO A 166 15.60 -16.57 12.59
CA PRO A 166 16.40 -16.16 11.43
C PRO A 166 16.23 -17.01 10.16
N ARG A 167 15.67 -18.21 10.30
CA ARG A 167 15.50 -19.18 9.20
C ARG A 167 14.06 -19.35 8.75
N ASP A 168 13.10 -18.66 9.37
CA ASP A 168 11.69 -18.77 8.98
C ASP A 168 11.50 -18.24 7.56
N GLU A 169 10.99 -19.09 6.68
CA GLU A 169 10.83 -18.77 5.26
C GLU A 169 9.72 -17.76 5.01
N ASN A 170 8.74 -17.68 5.93
CA ASN A 170 7.63 -16.74 5.83
C ASN A 170 8.08 -15.28 6.06
N LEU A 171 9.29 -15.06 6.59
CA LEU A 171 9.89 -13.73 6.71
C LEU A 171 10.49 -13.18 5.42
N THR A 172 10.59 -13.99 4.36
CA THR A 172 11.26 -13.59 3.12
C THR A 172 10.68 -12.28 2.58
N VAL A 173 9.36 -12.21 2.39
CA VAL A 173 8.70 -11.01 1.84
C VAL A 173 8.80 -9.80 2.78
N PRO A 174 8.44 -9.88 4.09
CA PRO A 174 8.63 -8.77 5.02
C PRO A 174 10.07 -8.24 5.07
N LEU A 175 11.07 -9.13 5.00
CA LEU A 175 12.47 -8.72 5.03
C LEU A 175 12.95 -8.12 3.72
N LEU A 176 12.50 -8.62 2.56
CA LEU A 176 12.79 -7.99 1.27
C LEU A 176 12.30 -6.54 1.24
N TRP A 177 11.06 -6.30 1.68
CA TRP A 177 10.52 -4.94 1.81
C TRP A 177 11.30 -4.11 2.81
N SER A 178 11.58 -4.64 4.00
CA SER A 178 12.35 -3.95 5.04
C SER A 178 13.75 -3.55 4.55
N PHE A 179 14.45 -4.43 3.83
CA PHE A 179 15.79 -4.17 3.32
C PHE A 179 15.78 -3.14 2.20
N ALA A 180 14.86 -3.26 1.23
CA ALA A 180 14.71 -2.27 0.16
C ALA A 180 14.45 -0.87 0.75
N TYR A 181 13.60 -0.80 1.76
CA TYR A 181 13.30 0.43 2.48
C TYR A 181 14.47 1.07 3.22
N GLN A 182 15.37 0.24 3.74
CA GLN A 182 16.56 0.70 4.45
C GLN A 182 17.75 0.92 3.52
N GLY A 183 17.57 0.77 2.20
CA GLY A 183 18.65 0.89 1.22
C GLY A 183 19.59 -0.31 1.20
N ARG A 184 19.24 -1.42 1.88
CA ARG A 184 20.03 -2.65 2.01
C ARG A 184 19.77 -3.59 0.82
N PHE A 185 19.89 -3.08 -0.40
CA PHE A 185 19.49 -3.79 -1.62
C PHE A 185 20.25 -5.09 -1.85
N ASP A 186 21.55 -5.14 -1.53
CA ASP A 186 22.33 -6.36 -1.67
C ASP A 186 21.85 -7.47 -0.73
N GLU A 187 21.41 -7.11 0.49
CA GLU A 187 20.80 -8.07 1.42
C GLU A 187 19.43 -8.55 0.94
N ALA A 188 18.64 -7.67 0.31
CA ALA A 188 17.39 -8.04 -0.32
C ALA A 188 17.62 -9.02 -1.47
N GLU A 189 18.57 -8.73 -2.36
CA GLU A 189 18.89 -9.63 -3.47
C GLU A 189 19.40 -10.99 -3.01
N GLU A 190 20.31 -11.00 -2.03
CA GLU A 190 20.86 -12.24 -1.50
C GLU A 190 19.77 -13.10 -0.85
N LEU A 191 18.90 -12.49 -0.04
CA LEU A 191 17.76 -13.18 0.56
C LEU A 191 16.81 -13.74 -0.51
N GLY A 192 16.49 -12.95 -1.53
CA GLY A 192 15.60 -13.38 -2.61
C GLY A 192 16.20 -14.53 -3.42
N ARG A 193 17.49 -14.47 -3.77
CA ARG A 193 18.18 -15.54 -4.51
C ARG A 193 18.24 -16.86 -3.73
N GLN A 194 18.46 -16.79 -2.42
CA GLN A 194 18.46 -17.98 -1.55
C GLN A 194 17.09 -18.67 -1.50
N ARG A 195 15.99 -17.92 -1.71
CA ARG A 195 14.61 -18.39 -1.50
C ARG A 195 13.81 -18.61 -2.78
N SER A 196 14.27 -18.07 -3.92
CA SER A 196 13.68 -18.23 -5.27
C SER A 196 13.67 -19.67 -5.80
N TRP A 197 14.21 -20.64 -5.06
CA TRP A 197 14.20 -22.07 -5.40
C TRP A 197 12.99 -22.85 -4.84
N SER A 198 12.03 -22.15 -4.22
CA SER A 198 10.78 -22.74 -3.71
C SER A 198 9.58 -22.32 -4.59
N ASP A 199 8.67 -23.26 -4.89
CA ASP A 199 7.64 -23.20 -5.95
C ASP A 199 6.57 -22.07 -5.85
N ASP A 200 6.63 -21.17 -4.86
CA ASP A 200 5.65 -20.08 -4.66
C ASP A 200 6.21 -18.70 -5.11
N GLY A 201 7.14 -18.69 -6.07
CA GLY A 201 8.13 -17.63 -6.35
C GLY A 201 7.67 -16.29 -6.95
N GLY A 202 6.37 -15.98 -7.06
CA GLY A 202 5.90 -14.78 -7.75
C GLY A 202 6.36 -13.46 -7.09
N MET A 203 6.15 -13.33 -5.79
CA MET A 203 6.45 -12.08 -5.07
C MET A 203 7.94 -11.82 -4.86
N VAL A 204 8.70 -12.88 -4.57
CA VAL A 204 10.15 -12.80 -4.43
C VAL A 204 10.77 -12.39 -5.77
N ALA A 205 10.33 -13.01 -6.88
CA ALA A 205 10.79 -12.65 -8.21
C ALA A 205 10.48 -11.18 -8.54
N SER A 206 9.27 -10.68 -8.25
CA SER A 206 8.94 -9.27 -8.51
C SER A 206 9.75 -8.27 -7.69
N MET A 207 10.03 -8.59 -6.43
CA MET A 207 10.91 -7.76 -5.62
C MET A 207 12.34 -7.74 -6.19
N LEU A 208 12.83 -8.88 -6.65
CA LEU A 208 14.12 -8.96 -7.34
C LEU A 208 14.12 -8.18 -8.66
N ASP A 209 13.05 -8.27 -9.45
CA ASP A 209 12.89 -7.52 -10.71
C ASP A 209 12.83 -6.01 -10.47
N MET A 210 12.15 -5.60 -9.40
CA MET A 210 12.10 -4.20 -8.97
C MET A 210 13.50 -3.69 -8.61
N VAL A 211 14.25 -4.41 -7.77
CA VAL A 211 15.63 -4.03 -7.40
C VAL A 211 16.54 -4.01 -8.63
N ALA A 212 16.45 -5.02 -9.51
CA ALA A 212 17.21 -5.07 -10.76
C ALA A 212 16.88 -3.89 -11.68
N THR A 213 15.62 -3.46 -11.70
CA THR A 213 15.20 -2.30 -12.48
C THR A 213 15.74 -1.00 -11.91
N PHE A 214 15.72 -0.81 -10.58
CA PHE A 214 16.36 0.35 -9.98
C PHE A 214 17.86 0.38 -10.20
N ARG A 215 18.52 -0.78 -10.18
CA ARG A 215 19.94 -0.89 -10.47
C ARG A 215 20.23 -0.44 -11.91
N ARG A 216 19.44 -0.90 -12.88
CA ARG A 216 19.53 -0.48 -14.28
C ARG A 216 19.32 1.02 -14.46
N VAL A 217 18.34 1.60 -13.75
CA VAL A 217 18.08 3.03 -13.75
C VAL A 217 19.29 3.79 -13.21
N ALA A 218 19.82 3.39 -12.05
CA ALA A 218 21.00 3.99 -11.45
C ALA A 218 22.23 3.95 -12.39
N GLU A 219 22.45 2.82 -13.06
CA GLU A 219 23.52 2.66 -14.06
C GLU A 219 23.36 3.61 -15.25
N GLN A 220 22.14 3.74 -15.79
CA GLN A 220 21.85 4.59 -16.96
C GLN A 220 22.03 6.09 -16.68
N THR A 221 21.84 6.50 -15.42
CA THR A 221 21.94 7.90 -14.99
C THR A 221 23.28 8.24 -14.32
N GLY A 222 24.19 7.27 -14.20
CA GLY A 222 25.47 7.45 -13.51
C GLY A 222 25.34 7.69 -12.00
N THR A 223 24.30 7.14 -11.36
CA THR A 223 24.09 7.20 -9.91
C THR A 223 24.19 5.82 -9.26
N THR A 224 24.07 5.72 -7.94
CA THR A 224 24.00 4.44 -7.22
C THR A 224 22.60 4.17 -6.65
N LEU A 225 22.33 2.92 -6.26
CA LEU A 225 21.12 2.58 -5.49
C LEU A 225 21.08 3.29 -4.11
N GLU A 226 22.25 3.50 -3.50
CA GLU A 226 22.36 4.28 -2.26
C GLU A 226 21.98 5.75 -2.49
N ASP A 227 22.38 6.34 -3.62
CA ASP A 227 21.97 7.71 -3.97
C ASP A 227 20.46 7.79 -4.19
N LEU A 228 19.85 6.80 -4.84
CA LEU A 228 18.40 6.70 -5.01
C LEU A 228 17.70 6.61 -3.64
N HIS A 229 18.19 5.76 -2.75
CA HIS A 229 17.64 5.62 -1.40
C HIS A 229 17.78 6.88 -0.56
N ARG A 230 18.97 7.50 -0.54
CA ARG A 230 19.25 8.75 0.19
C ARG A 230 18.37 9.90 -0.28
N ARG A 231 17.98 9.89 -1.55
CA ARG A 231 17.06 10.86 -2.16
C ARG A 231 15.58 10.52 -1.89
N GLY A 232 15.30 9.48 -1.11
CA GLY A 232 13.95 9.11 -0.67
C GLY A 232 13.13 8.36 -1.71
N PHE A 233 13.76 7.68 -2.67
CA PHE A 233 13.04 7.07 -3.80
C PHE A 233 12.01 5.99 -3.39
N PHE A 234 12.28 5.22 -2.34
CA PHE A 234 11.45 4.07 -1.96
C PHE A 234 10.21 4.42 -1.14
N THR A 235 10.26 5.52 -0.38
CA THR A 235 9.15 5.95 0.47
C THR A 235 7.88 6.24 -0.35
N PRO A 236 7.91 7.05 -1.42
CA PRO A 236 6.73 7.34 -2.24
C PRO A 236 6.17 6.10 -2.94
N LEU A 237 7.06 5.17 -3.35
CA LEU A 237 6.63 3.92 -3.97
C LEU A 237 5.76 3.11 -3.02
N TRP A 238 6.19 2.96 -1.77
CA TRP A 238 5.38 2.26 -0.78
C TRP A 238 4.15 3.05 -0.36
N ASP A 239 4.26 4.36 -0.17
CA ASP A 239 3.11 5.17 0.24
C ASP A 239 2.01 5.08 -0.83
N GLU A 240 2.36 5.08 -2.11
CA GLU A 240 1.41 4.83 -3.20
C GLU A 240 0.85 3.41 -3.15
N LEU A 241 1.68 2.37 -2.94
CA LEU A 241 1.21 0.98 -2.80
C LEU A 241 0.24 0.82 -1.63
N ARG A 242 0.59 1.39 -0.48
CA ARG A 242 -0.23 1.42 0.73
C ARG A 242 -1.53 2.16 0.47
N ALA A 243 -1.46 3.33 -0.16
CA ALA A 243 -2.65 4.14 -0.42
C ALA A 243 -3.64 3.41 -1.34
N GLN A 244 -3.15 2.80 -2.42
CA GLN A 244 -4.02 2.04 -3.31
C GLN A 244 -4.56 0.77 -2.65
N GLN A 245 -3.75 0.06 -1.86
CA GLN A 245 -4.20 -1.13 -1.14
C GLN A 245 -5.33 -0.81 -0.15
N LEU A 246 -5.24 0.34 0.50
CA LEU A 246 -6.19 0.80 1.51
C LEU A 246 -7.32 1.67 0.91
N GLY A 247 -7.40 1.80 -0.41
CA GLY A 247 -8.49 2.51 -1.09
C GLY A 247 -8.48 4.03 -0.89
N PHE A 248 -7.31 4.62 -0.68
CA PHE A 248 -7.11 6.06 -0.60
C PHE A 248 -6.04 6.57 -1.57
N GLY A 249 -5.73 5.83 -2.63
CA GLY A 249 -4.81 6.25 -3.68
C GLY A 249 -5.37 7.39 -4.53
N LEU A 250 -4.57 7.89 -5.48
CA LEU A 250 -4.99 8.97 -6.37
C LEU A 250 -6.26 8.62 -7.16
N SER A 251 -6.38 7.39 -7.68
CA SER A 251 -7.58 6.98 -8.44
C SER A 251 -8.85 6.99 -7.56
N ASP A 252 -8.72 6.60 -6.29
CA ASP A 252 -9.83 6.61 -5.34
C ASP A 252 -10.25 8.04 -5.01
N ALA A 253 -9.28 8.94 -4.82
CA ALA A 253 -9.54 10.37 -4.60
C ALA A 253 -10.28 11.00 -5.79
N LEU A 254 -9.84 10.73 -7.02
CA LEU A 254 -10.49 11.24 -8.24
C LEU A 254 -11.92 10.70 -8.39
N THR A 255 -12.14 9.42 -8.06
CA THR A 255 -13.47 8.80 -8.06
C THR A 255 -14.38 9.44 -7.00
N ALA A 256 -13.87 9.67 -5.78
CA ALA A 256 -14.63 10.33 -4.72
C ALA A 256 -14.93 11.81 -5.03
N LEU A 257 -14.09 12.47 -5.85
CA LEU A 257 -14.36 13.81 -6.35
C LEU A 257 -15.57 13.84 -7.28
N ASP A 258 -15.81 12.81 -8.09
CA ASP A 258 -17.00 12.75 -8.97
C ASP A 258 -18.32 12.90 -8.19
N GLU A 259 -18.36 12.37 -6.97
CA GLU A 259 -19.54 12.41 -6.11
C GLU A 259 -19.70 13.77 -5.40
N THR A 260 -18.60 14.47 -5.14
CA THR A 260 -18.55 15.64 -4.24
C THR A 260 -18.31 16.96 -4.95
N MET A 261 -17.80 16.94 -6.18
CA MET A 261 -17.34 18.15 -6.85
C MET A 261 -18.49 19.13 -7.16
N PRO A 262 -18.27 20.45 -6.97
CA PRO A 262 -19.27 21.48 -7.26
C PRO A 262 -19.70 21.46 -8.74
N PRO A 263 -20.97 21.78 -9.06
CA PRO A 263 -21.44 21.86 -10.46
C PRO A 263 -20.59 22.81 -11.33
N ALA A 264 -20.17 23.95 -10.76
CA ALA A 264 -19.33 24.91 -11.47
C ALA A 264 -17.98 24.33 -11.91
N LEU A 265 -17.42 23.38 -11.15
CA LEU A 265 -16.19 22.67 -11.53
C LEU A 265 -16.48 21.62 -12.61
N ARG A 266 -17.58 20.86 -12.49
CA ARG A 266 -18.01 19.89 -13.50
C ARG A 266 -18.20 20.51 -14.88
N ASP A 267 -18.81 21.69 -14.91
CA ASP A 267 -19.16 22.37 -16.17
C ASP A 267 -17.93 22.85 -16.96
N VAL A 268 -16.79 23.04 -16.29
CA VAL A 268 -15.54 23.52 -16.93
C VAL A 268 -14.51 22.41 -17.17
N LEU A 269 -14.76 21.20 -16.68
CA LEU A 269 -13.89 20.05 -16.87
C LEU A 269 -14.08 19.45 -18.27
N ARG A 270 -12.96 19.20 -18.95
CA ARG A 270 -12.97 18.57 -20.27
C ARG A 270 -13.18 17.07 -20.15
N ARG A 271 -13.56 16.43 -21.25
CA ARG A 271 -13.65 14.96 -21.29
C ARG A 271 -12.27 14.33 -21.03
N PRO A 272 -12.22 13.10 -20.51
CA PRO A 272 -10.99 12.32 -20.40
C PRO A 272 -10.15 12.33 -21.68
N ALA A 273 -8.83 12.34 -21.52
CA ALA A 273 -7.91 12.19 -22.63
C ALA A 273 -7.91 10.74 -23.17
N GLY A 274 -7.61 10.57 -24.45
CA GLY A 274 -7.40 9.24 -25.03
C GLY A 274 -6.03 8.67 -24.64
N GLU A 275 -5.92 7.35 -24.57
CA GLU A 275 -4.70 6.63 -24.13
C GLU A 275 -3.44 7.09 -24.86
N LYS A 276 -3.53 7.35 -26.18
CA LYS A 276 -2.41 7.84 -26.97
C LYS A 276 -1.93 9.23 -26.50
N ALA A 277 -2.84 10.16 -26.27
CA ALA A 277 -2.50 11.50 -25.81
C ALA A 277 -1.88 11.48 -24.41
N ILE A 278 -2.40 10.61 -23.53
CA ILE A 278 -1.84 10.38 -22.19
C ILE A 278 -0.42 9.81 -22.27
N ALA A 279 -0.20 8.82 -23.15
CA ALA A 279 1.10 8.19 -23.31
C ALA A 279 2.17 9.16 -23.86
N GLU A 280 1.76 10.13 -24.66
CA GLU A 280 2.60 11.17 -25.25
C GLU A 280 2.75 12.42 -24.38
N SER A 281 2.06 12.50 -23.22
CA SER A 281 2.10 13.65 -22.30
C SER A 281 3.06 13.40 -21.14
N GLY A 282 3.79 14.45 -20.70
CA GLY A 282 4.56 14.45 -19.46
C GLY A 282 3.71 14.61 -18.18
N GLY A 283 2.37 14.67 -18.30
CA GLY A 283 1.45 14.92 -17.21
C GLY A 283 1.07 13.69 -16.37
N GLU A 284 0.32 13.93 -15.29
CA GLU A 284 -0.14 12.85 -14.41
C GLU A 284 -1.25 12.05 -15.09
N ARG A 285 -0.94 10.79 -15.44
CA ARG A 285 -1.79 9.92 -16.23
C ARG A 285 -3.16 9.69 -15.62
N LYS A 286 -3.24 9.49 -14.30
CA LYS A 286 -4.51 9.25 -13.61
C LYS A 286 -5.42 10.48 -13.68
N VAL A 287 -4.85 11.68 -13.56
CA VAL A 287 -5.59 12.94 -13.69
C VAL A 287 -6.06 13.16 -15.12
N LEU A 288 -5.20 12.93 -16.12
CA LEU A 288 -5.56 13.08 -17.53
C LEU A 288 -6.60 12.05 -18.01
N ALA A 289 -6.57 10.84 -17.45
CA ALA A 289 -7.58 9.81 -17.66
C ALA A 289 -8.92 10.13 -16.99
N TRP A 290 -8.91 10.97 -15.96
CA TRP A 290 -10.12 11.48 -15.30
C TRP A 290 -10.70 12.66 -16.09
N HIS A 291 -9.90 13.71 -16.35
CA HIS A 291 -10.29 14.85 -17.16
C HIS A 291 -9.07 15.47 -17.88
N ASP A 292 -9.21 15.75 -19.19
CA ASP A 292 -8.14 16.38 -20.00
C ASP A 292 -8.05 17.90 -19.80
N GLY A 293 -7.93 18.33 -18.55
CA GLY A 293 -7.79 19.73 -18.19
C GLY A 293 -9.11 20.50 -18.10
N GLN A 294 -8.97 21.83 -18.08
CA GLN A 294 -10.04 22.81 -18.01
C GLN A 294 -9.79 23.95 -19.00
N ASP A 295 -10.83 24.74 -19.28
CA ASP A 295 -10.67 25.96 -20.05
C ASP A 295 -9.83 27.02 -19.31
N ALA A 296 -9.06 27.80 -20.07
CA ALA A 296 -8.23 28.87 -19.52
C ALA A 296 -9.05 29.88 -18.73
N GLY A 297 -8.55 30.29 -17.56
CA GLY A 297 -9.26 31.17 -16.64
C GLY A 297 -10.36 30.53 -15.79
N ALA A 298 -10.61 29.23 -15.92
CA ALA A 298 -11.66 28.53 -15.16
C ALA A 298 -11.26 28.08 -13.74
N GLY A 299 -10.04 28.39 -13.28
CA GLY A 299 -9.49 27.81 -12.05
C GLY A 299 -10.16 28.27 -10.74
N ALA A 300 -10.90 29.39 -10.76
CA ALA A 300 -11.72 29.80 -9.63
C ALA A 300 -12.75 28.73 -9.20
N ALA A 301 -13.13 27.82 -10.11
CA ALA A 301 -14.07 26.73 -9.83
C ALA A 301 -13.56 25.74 -8.76
N TRP A 302 -12.24 25.64 -8.56
CA TRP A 302 -11.66 24.83 -7.49
C TRP A 302 -11.73 25.48 -6.11
N GLY A 303 -11.98 26.79 -6.03
CA GLY A 303 -11.96 27.53 -4.77
C GLY A 303 -10.57 27.59 -4.11
N LEU A 304 -9.50 27.49 -4.90
CA LEU A 304 -8.11 27.56 -4.44
C LEU A 304 -7.57 28.99 -4.50
N ASP A 305 -6.68 29.31 -3.58
CA ASP A 305 -5.90 30.55 -3.67
C ASP A 305 -5.02 30.51 -4.94
N GLY A 306 -5.26 31.48 -5.83
CA GLY A 306 -4.51 31.62 -7.09
C GLY A 306 -5.23 31.12 -8.34
N ASP A 307 -6.51 30.72 -8.26
CA ASP A 307 -7.32 30.33 -9.43
C ASP A 307 -6.65 29.24 -10.30
N PHE A 308 -6.10 28.20 -9.67
CA PHE A 308 -5.48 27.07 -10.38
C PHE A 308 -6.51 26.21 -11.12
N ARG A 309 -6.19 25.82 -12.36
CA ARG A 309 -7.00 24.92 -13.19
C ARG A 309 -6.18 23.71 -13.66
N LEU A 310 -6.85 22.59 -13.95
CA LEU A 310 -6.19 21.43 -14.54
C LEU A 310 -5.62 21.77 -15.93
N MET A 311 -4.40 21.33 -16.21
CA MET A 311 -3.78 21.42 -17.53
C MET A 311 -4.21 20.24 -18.41
N SER A 312 -4.36 20.48 -19.72
CA SER A 312 -4.62 19.40 -20.69
C SER A 312 -3.33 18.76 -21.21
N CYS A 313 -3.45 17.59 -21.84
CA CYS A 313 -2.35 16.92 -22.54
C CYS A 313 -1.63 17.86 -23.52
N ALA A 314 -2.40 18.64 -24.29
CA ALA A 314 -1.86 19.54 -25.31
C ALA A 314 -1.07 20.71 -24.70
N GLU A 315 -1.52 21.23 -23.55
CA GLU A 315 -0.83 22.31 -22.84
C GLU A 315 0.49 21.81 -22.25
N ILE A 316 0.45 20.63 -21.63
CA ILE A 316 1.63 19.98 -21.06
C ILE A 316 2.66 19.68 -22.15
N GLN A 317 2.24 19.11 -23.28
CA GLN A 317 3.14 18.86 -24.42
C GLN A 317 3.76 20.15 -24.99
N THR A 318 2.97 21.21 -25.07
CA THR A 318 3.46 22.52 -25.54
C THR A 318 4.52 23.06 -24.59
N MET A 319 4.30 22.88 -23.29
CA MET A 319 5.21 23.32 -22.24
C MET A 319 6.50 22.48 -22.23
N ASP A 320 6.39 21.15 -22.30
CA ASP A 320 7.53 20.24 -22.39
C ASP A 320 8.41 20.59 -23.59
N ALA A 321 7.79 20.80 -24.77
CA ALA A 321 8.51 21.22 -25.97
C ALA A 321 9.18 22.60 -25.82
N ALA A 322 8.57 23.53 -25.08
CA ALA A 322 9.16 24.85 -24.82
C ALA A 322 10.36 24.77 -23.87
N ILE A 323 10.28 23.92 -22.83
CA ILE A 323 11.37 23.64 -21.89
C ILE A 323 12.55 23.02 -22.65
N ASP A 324 12.30 22.00 -23.48
CA ASP A 324 13.33 21.33 -24.27
C ASP A 324 14.01 22.28 -25.27
N ALA A 325 13.25 23.21 -25.86
CA ALA A 325 13.76 24.16 -26.85
C ALA A 325 14.56 25.33 -26.24
N SER A 326 14.38 25.64 -24.96
CA SER A 326 15.10 26.75 -24.29
C SER A 326 15.26 26.51 -22.78
N PRO A 327 16.02 25.48 -22.34
CA PRO A 327 16.15 25.13 -20.92
C PRO A 327 16.61 26.31 -20.06
N GLU A 328 17.44 27.21 -20.59
CA GLU A 328 17.96 28.38 -19.91
C GLU A 328 16.90 29.42 -19.51
N LYS A 329 15.70 29.37 -20.14
CA LYS A 329 14.54 30.20 -19.80
C LYS A 329 13.59 29.53 -18.81
N PHE A 330 13.81 28.25 -18.56
CA PHE A 330 13.00 27.41 -17.70
C PHE A 330 13.87 26.85 -16.55
N GLN A 331 14.75 27.66 -15.98
CA GLN A 331 15.66 27.24 -14.91
C GLN A 331 14.91 26.76 -13.66
N GLN A 332 13.70 27.23 -13.42
CA GLN A 332 12.82 26.70 -12.37
C GLN A 332 12.37 25.25 -12.62
N TRP A 333 12.50 24.75 -13.87
CA TRP A 333 12.29 23.36 -14.25
C TRP A 333 13.58 22.55 -14.28
N ASP A 334 14.73 23.21 -14.13
CA ASP A 334 16.02 22.55 -13.94
C ASP A 334 16.08 21.97 -12.53
N VAL A 335 15.63 20.73 -12.41
CA VAL A 335 15.72 19.99 -11.17
C VAL A 335 17.11 19.37 -11.18
N GLU A 336 18.04 19.87 -10.36
CA GLU A 336 19.43 19.36 -10.20
C GLU A 336 19.52 17.84 -9.88
N ASN A 337 18.39 17.17 -9.73
CA ASN A 337 18.27 15.75 -9.54
C ASN A 337 17.90 15.09 -10.89
N VAL A 338 18.74 14.17 -11.37
CA VAL A 338 18.55 13.31 -12.57
C VAL A 338 17.22 12.52 -12.58
N TYR A 339 16.41 12.66 -11.52
CA TYR A 339 15.11 12.01 -11.30
C TYR A 339 13.97 12.97 -10.96
N GLY A 340 14.23 14.29 -10.99
CA GLY A 340 13.21 15.33 -10.81
C GLY A 340 12.44 15.56 -12.11
N VAL A 341 11.69 14.56 -12.57
CA VAL A 341 10.65 14.87 -13.57
C VAL A 341 9.50 15.47 -12.77
N ALA A 342 9.40 16.81 -12.80
CA ALA A 342 8.23 17.48 -12.29
C ALA A 342 7.04 17.08 -13.17
N THR A 343 6.05 16.37 -12.62
CA THR A 343 4.84 16.05 -13.37
C THR A 343 3.87 17.20 -13.23
N GLN A 344 3.49 17.77 -14.38
CA GLN A 344 2.57 18.91 -14.47
C GLN A 344 1.12 18.44 -14.22
N VAL A 345 0.38 19.20 -13.42
CA VAL A 345 -1.03 18.90 -13.08
C VAL A 345 -1.93 20.11 -13.26
N MET A 346 -1.61 21.25 -12.64
CA MET A 346 -2.43 22.47 -12.70
C MET A 346 -1.60 23.71 -13.00
N THR A 347 -2.24 24.76 -13.51
CA THR A 347 -1.65 26.09 -13.70
C THR A 347 -2.59 27.20 -13.24
N ASP A 348 -2.04 28.32 -12.79
CA ASP A 348 -2.79 29.57 -12.50
C ASP A 348 -2.89 30.52 -13.71
N ASP A 349 -2.45 30.08 -14.90
CA ASP A 349 -2.37 30.87 -16.14
C ASP A 349 -1.45 32.11 -16.05
N ARG A 350 -0.75 32.30 -14.92
CA ARG A 350 0.12 33.46 -14.63
C ARG A 350 1.58 33.05 -14.37
N GLY A 351 1.93 31.81 -14.70
CA GLY A 351 3.29 31.27 -14.53
C GLY A 351 3.50 30.49 -13.24
N GLY A 352 2.45 30.24 -12.46
CA GLY A 352 2.44 29.29 -11.36
C GLY A 352 1.89 27.92 -11.80
N TYR A 353 2.46 26.87 -11.23
CA TYR A 353 2.12 25.49 -11.54
C TYR A 353 1.98 24.66 -10.27
N LEU A 354 0.92 23.85 -10.19
CA LEU A 354 0.88 22.73 -9.27
C LEU A 354 1.51 21.54 -9.97
N ILE A 355 2.59 21.05 -9.38
CA ILE A 355 3.36 19.92 -9.89
C ILE A 355 3.54 18.88 -8.79
N THR A 356 3.88 17.66 -9.19
CA THR A 356 4.50 16.70 -8.28
C THR A 356 6.00 16.69 -8.52
N ILE A 357 6.79 16.64 -7.45
CA ILE A 357 8.25 16.54 -7.51
C ILE A 357 8.71 15.21 -6.91
N GLY A 358 10.03 14.96 -6.98
CA GLY A 358 10.65 13.80 -6.34
C GLY A 358 10.17 13.62 -4.90
N GLY A 359 9.77 12.40 -4.55
CA GLY A 359 9.05 12.16 -3.29
C GLY A 359 7.52 12.06 -3.43
N GLY A 360 6.95 12.30 -4.63
CA GLY A 360 5.49 12.31 -4.84
C GLY A 360 4.79 13.56 -4.30
N ARG A 361 5.55 14.49 -3.70
CA ARG A 361 5.04 15.67 -3.03
C ARG A 361 4.41 16.66 -4.00
N ALA A 362 3.21 17.12 -3.67
CA ALA A 362 2.52 18.17 -4.43
C ALA A 362 3.02 19.55 -3.97
N VAL A 363 3.52 20.34 -4.91
CA VAL A 363 4.07 21.67 -4.65
C VAL A 363 3.54 22.69 -5.66
N LEU A 364 3.48 23.96 -5.23
CA LEU A 364 3.32 25.10 -6.11
C LEU A 364 4.68 25.64 -6.50
N ARG A 365 4.96 25.66 -7.79
CA ARG A 365 6.18 26.20 -8.38
C ARG A 365 5.89 27.51 -9.09
N ARG A 366 6.76 28.51 -8.87
CA ARG A 366 6.75 29.80 -9.56
C ARG A 366 8.18 30.22 -9.91
N GLU A 367 8.31 31.04 -10.94
CA GLU A 367 9.61 31.59 -11.33
C GLU A 367 10.21 32.46 -10.22
N GLY A 368 11.48 32.22 -9.88
CA GLY A 368 12.23 33.01 -8.90
C GLY A 368 11.79 32.85 -7.44
N VAL A 369 10.92 31.87 -7.14
CA VAL A 369 10.42 31.58 -5.78
C VAL A 369 10.58 30.10 -5.49
N ASP A 370 10.97 29.79 -4.25
CA ASP A 370 11.07 28.40 -3.79
C ASP A 370 9.70 27.69 -3.86
N ASP A 371 9.73 26.39 -4.18
CA ASP A 371 8.53 25.55 -4.21
C ASP A 371 7.80 25.58 -2.86
N VAL A 372 6.49 25.83 -2.90
CA VAL A 372 5.62 25.80 -1.71
C VAL A 372 4.89 24.48 -1.65
N ALA A 373 5.15 23.68 -0.61
CA ALA A 373 4.42 22.42 -0.41
C ALA A 373 2.93 22.68 -0.12
N VAL A 374 2.05 21.99 -0.86
CA VAL A 374 0.59 22.08 -0.68
C VAL A 374 -0.02 20.81 -0.12
N ALA A 375 0.58 19.64 -0.37
CA ALA A 375 0.18 18.38 0.23
C ALA A 375 1.35 17.37 0.23
N PRO A 376 1.34 16.37 1.14
CA PRO A 376 2.36 15.32 1.17
C PRO A 376 2.42 14.52 -0.12
N THR A 377 1.27 14.28 -0.76
CA THR A 377 1.14 13.63 -2.07
C THR A 377 0.07 14.31 -2.93
N LEU A 378 0.02 13.98 -4.22
CA LEU A 378 -1.06 14.43 -5.09
C LEU A 378 -2.42 13.82 -4.71
N ALA A 379 -2.44 12.56 -4.25
CA ALA A 379 -3.65 11.94 -3.73
C ALA A 379 -4.19 12.71 -2.52
N ASP A 380 -3.32 13.13 -1.60
CA ASP A 380 -3.69 13.93 -0.44
C ASP A 380 -4.32 15.27 -0.83
N PHE A 381 -3.73 15.94 -1.83
CA PHE A 381 -4.29 17.19 -2.34
C PHE A 381 -5.74 17.03 -2.81
N PHE A 382 -6.05 15.95 -3.53
CA PHE A 382 -7.41 15.68 -4.02
C PHE A 382 -8.35 15.21 -2.90
N TRP A 383 -7.90 14.37 -1.96
CA TRP A 383 -8.70 14.01 -0.78
C TRP A 383 -9.04 15.21 0.09
N ASP A 384 -8.12 16.18 0.24
CA ASP A 384 -8.41 17.44 0.93
C ASP A 384 -9.54 18.23 0.24
N ARG A 385 -9.71 18.10 -1.08
CA ARG A 385 -10.83 18.69 -1.83
C ARG A 385 -12.12 17.91 -1.61
N VAL A 386 -12.08 16.58 -1.62
CA VAL A 386 -13.22 15.72 -1.27
C VAL A 386 -13.76 16.10 0.12
N ALA A 387 -12.87 16.17 1.12
CA ALA A 387 -13.23 16.54 2.48
C ALA A 387 -13.79 17.98 2.57
N ALA A 388 -13.17 18.95 1.89
CA ALA A 388 -13.64 20.33 1.86
C ALA A 388 -15.04 20.49 1.26
N TRP A 389 -15.44 19.59 0.37
CA TRP A 389 -16.79 19.56 -0.22
C TRP A 389 -17.75 18.59 0.47
N GLY A 390 -17.39 18.10 1.67
CA GLY A 390 -18.26 17.29 2.52
C GLY A 390 -18.26 15.79 2.22
N GLY A 391 -17.31 15.31 1.41
CA GLY A 391 -17.09 13.89 1.19
C GLY A 391 -16.44 13.19 2.38
N ARG A 392 -16.55 11.85 2.40
CA ARG A 392 -15.87 11.01 3.38
C ARG A 392 -14.40 10.84 2.98
N ASP A 393 -13.51 11.18 3.89
CA ASP A 393 -12.07 10.94 3.75
C ASP A 393 -11.69 9.62 4.45
N PRO A 394 -11.26 8.59 3.71
CA PRO A 394 -10.87 7.30 4.28
C PRO A 394 -9.44 7.29 4.82
N ARG A 395 -8.65 8.36 4.63
CA ARG A 395 -7.26 8.39 5.07
C ARG A 395 -7.17 8.27 6.60
N PRO A 396 -6.15 7.57 7.13
CA PRO A 396 -5.86 7.63 8.55
C PRO A 396 -5.61 9.09 8.98
N PRO A 397 -6.09 9.53 10.15
CA PRO A 397 -5.82 10.88 10.65
C PRO A 397 -4.31 11.12 10.71
N ALA A 398 -3.89 12.28 10.20
CA ALA A 398 -2.50 12.71 10.27
C ALA A 398 -2.04 12.74 11.74
N ARG A 399 -0.87 12.15 12.01
CA ARG A 399 -0.28 12.08 13.35
C ARG A 399 0.26 13.42 13.83
#